data_AF-A0A656JRV3-F1
#
_entry.id   AF-A0A656JRV3-F1
#
_cell.length_a   1.000
_cell.length_b   1.000
_cell.length_c   1.000
_cell.angle_alpha   90.00
_cell.angle_beta   90.00
_cell.angle_gamma   90.00
#
_symmetry.space_group_name_H-M   'P 1'
#
loop_
_entity.id
_entity.type
_entity.pdbx_description
1 polymer ?
#
loop_
_entity_poly.entity_id
_entity_poly.type
_entity_poly.pdbx_seq_one_letter_code
_entity_poly.pdbx_strand_id
1 'polypeptide(L)'
;MLSKVMDAWSGLVDGFYRNQFGGNERIRLYESMTALLENGVPLDLALDRIGSIYSDGSRRARHPIALASYGIGKAVDGGKTLA
;
A
#
# COMPACT_ATOMS: atom_id res chain seq x y z
N MET A 1 -19.03 17.72 -14.43
CA MET A 1 -17.91 17.52 -15.39
C MET A 1 -16.55 17.54 -14.68
N LEU A 2 -16.31 18.44 -13.73
CA LEU A 2 -15.09 18.45 -12.89
C LEU A 2 -14.82 17.15 -12.13
N SER A 3 -15.85 16.49 -11.57
CA SER A 3 -15.69 15.20 -10.88
C SER A 3 -15.12 14.11 -11.79
N LYS A 4 -15.62 13.98 -13.03
CA LYS A 4 -15.10 12.98 -13.98
C LYS A 4 -13.62 13.22 -14.36
N VAL A 5 -13.18 14.48 -14.38
CA VAL A 5 -11.78 14.86 -14.66
C VAL A 5 -10.89 14.57 -13.44
N MET A 6 -11.39 14.83 -12.23
CA MET A 6 -10.70 14.47 -10.99
C MET A 6 -10.58 12.96 -10.80
N ASP A 7 -11.62 12.20 -11.15
CA ASP A 7 -11.62 10.74 -11.10
C ASP A 7 -10.64 10.14 -12.11
N ALA A 8 -10.58 10.69 -13.34
CA ALA A 8 -9.61 10.30 -14.35
C ALA A 8 -8.17 10.65 -13.95
N TRP A 9 -7.95 11.81 -13.34
CA TRP A 9 -6.65 12.21 -12.81
C TRP A 9 -6.22 11.33 -11.64
N SER A 10 -7.14 10.99 -10.74
CA SER A 10 -6.88 10.04 -9.65
C SER A 10 -6.49 8.67 -10.20
N GLY A 11 -7.22 8.15 -11.19
CA GLY A 11 -6.90 6.87 -11.83
C GLY A 11 -5.54 6.85 -12.54
N LEU A 12 -5.15 7.97 -13.18
CA LEU A 12 -3.85 8.11 -13.83
C LEU A 12 -2.72 8.17 -12.80
N VAL A 13 -2.93 8.94 -11.73
CA VAL A 13 -2.02 9.04 -10.58
C VAL A 13 -1.84 7.67 -9.91
N ASP A 14 -2.93 6.94 -9.66
CA ASP A 14 -2.90 5.60 -9.08
C ASP A 14 -2.18 4.59 -9.99
N GLY A 15 -2.35 4.70 -11.31
CA GLY A 15 -1.60 3.92 -12.29
C GLY A 15 -0.11 4.26 -12.29
N PHE A 16 0.24 5.55 -12.19
CA PHE A 16 1.63 6.03 -12.14
C PHE A 16 2.36 5.57 -10.87
N TYR A 17 1.70 5.59 -9.71
CA TYR A 17 2.29 5.08 -8.46
C TYR A 17 2.31 3.55 -8.38
N ARG A 18 1.34 2.86 -8.99
CA ARG A 18 1.40 1.40 -9.16
C ARG A 18 2.60 0.95 -10.00
N ASN A 19 2.96 1.71 -11.03
CA ASN A 19 4.14 1.44 -11.85
C ASN A 19 5.46 1.74 -11.11
N GLN A 20 5.43 2.56 -10.05
CA GLN A 20 6.57 2.79 -9.17
C GLN A 20 6.71 1.72 -8.07
N PHE A 21 5.74 0.81 -7.93
CA PHE A 21 5.89 -0.38 -7.08
C PHE A 21 6.63 -1.48 -7.86
N GLY A 22 7.93 -1.24 -8.06
CA GLY A 22 8.83 -2.08 -8.82
C GLY A 22 9.45 -3.21 -7.99
N GLY A 23 10.51 -3.82 -8.51
CA GLY A 23 11.21 -4.93 -7.86
C GLY A 23 11.79 -4.56 -6.49
N ASN A 24 12.42 -3.39 -6.39
CA ASN A 24 13.05 -2.94 -5.13
C ASN A 24 12.01 -2.63 -4.05
N GLU A 25 10.89 -2.02 -4.42
CA GLU A 25 9.79 -1.71 -3.50
C GLU A 25 9.11 -2.99 -3.00
N ARG A 26 8.98 -4.00 -3.88
CA ARG A 26 8.49 -5.33 -3.50
C ARG A 26 9.39 -6.02 -2.49
N ILE A 27 10.71 -6.02 -2.72
CA ILE A 27 11.68 -6.60 -1.78
C ILE A 27 11.54 -5.94 -0.41
N ARG A 28 11.54 -4.61 -0.35
CA ARG A 28 11.40 -3.87 0.91
C ARG A 28 10.07 -4.11 1.61
N LEU A 29 8.97 -4.21 0.84
CA LEU A 29 7.67 -4.57 1.39
C LEU A 29 7.72 -5.98 2.01
N TYR A 30 8.28 -6.96 1.31
CA TYR A 30 8.39 -8.33 1.80
C TYR A 30 9.31 -8.42 3.02
N GLU A 31 10.46 -7.77 3.02
CA GLU A 31 11.36 -7.71 4.19
C GLU A 31 10.65 -7.13 5.41
N SER A 32 9.96 -6.00 5.24
CA SER A 32 9.21 -5.35 6.31
C SER A 32 8.06 -6.21 6.81
N MET A 33 7.37 -6.90 5.89
CA MET A 33 6.26 -7.78 6.20
C MET A 33 6.74 -9.02 6.96
N THR A 34 7.78 -9.68 6.48
CA THR A 34 8.40 -10.84 7.14
C THR A 34 8.79 -10.48 8.57
N ALA A 35 9.49 -9.35 8.78
CA ALA A 35 9.89 -8.93 10.11
C ALA A 35 8.69 -8.74 11.07
N LEU A 36 7.56 -8.21 10.59
CA LEU A 36 6.38 -8.04 11.44
C LEU A 36 5.66 -9.37 11.71
N LEU A 37 5.50 -10.21 10.70
CA LEU A 37 4.84 -11.51 10.83
C LEU A 37 5.64 -12.48 11.71
N GLU A 38 6.97 -12.49 11.60
CA GLU A 38 7.85 -13.28 12.47
C GLU A 38 7.73 -12.88 13.94
N ASN A 39 7.44 -11.60 14.20
CA ASN A 39 7.17 -11.08 15.54
C ASN A 39 5.72 -11.30 16.00
N GLY A 40 4.93 -12.09 15.25
CA GLY A 40 3.55 -12.42 15.61
C GLY A 40 2.55 -11.27 15.41
N VAL A 41 2.93 -10.23 14.68
CA VAL A 41 2.00 -9.15 14.32
C VAL A 41 0.99 -9.72 13.31
N PRO A 42 -0.32 -9.59 13.55
CA PRO A 42 -1.32 -10.08 12.60
C PRO A 42 -1.27 -9.27 11.31
N LEU A 43 -1.63 -9.92 10.20
CA LEU A 43 -1.42 -9.41 8.84
C LEU A 43 -2.07 -8.04 8.59
N ASP A 44 -3.29 -7.84 9.06
CA ASP A 44 -4.04 -6.59 8.97
C ASP A 44 -3.29 -5.44 9.65
N LEU A 45 -2.81 -5.66 10.88
CA LEU A 45 -2.01 -4.70 11.63
C LEU A 45 -0.64 -4.48 11.00
N ALA A 46 -0.04 -5.51 10.42
CA ALA A 46 1.24 -5.40 9.73
C ALA A 46 1.12 -4.50 8.48
N LEU A 47 0.07 -4.69 7.68
CA LEU A 47 -0.23 -3.86 6.50
C LEU A 47 -0.48 -2.40 6.89
N ASP A 48 -1.24 -2.15 7.97
CA ASP A 48 -1.46 -0.79 8.47
C ASP A 48 -0.17 -0.13 8.94
N ARG A 49 0.66 -0.85 9.72
CA ARG A 49 1.94 -0.34 10.22
C ARG A 49 2.92 -0.01 9.10
N ILE A 50 3.09 -0.90 8.11
CA ILE A 50 3.96 -0.64 6.95
C ILE A 50 3.43 0.57 6.18
N GLY A 51 2.11 0.64 5.96
CA GLY A 51 1.46 1.79 5.36
C GLY A 51 1.82 3.10 6.08
N SER A 52 1.70 3.11 7.40
CA SER A 52 1.99 4.27 8.24
C SER A 52 3.46 4.68 8.17
N ILE A 53 4.39 3.73 8.31
CA ILE A 53 5.84 3.95 8.24
C ILE A 53 6.24 4.59 6.91
N TYR A 54 5.84 3.98 5.79
CA TYR A 54 6.24 4.47 4.47
C TYR A 54 5.49 5.74 4.06
N SER A 55 4.33 6.01 4.66
CA SER A 55 3.62 7.28 4.47
C SER A 55 4.23 8.44 5.25
N ASP A 56 5.17 8.20 6.18
CA ASP A 56 5.76 9.21 7.08
C ASP A 56 4.68 10.10 7.70
N GLY A 57 3.72 9.48 8.39
CA GLY A 57 2.61 10.20 9.03
C GLY A 57 1.82 11.06 8.05
N SER A 58 1.54 10.54 6.85
CA SER A 58 0.90 11.19 5.70
C SER A 58 1.74 12.18 4.87
N ARG A 59 2.96 12.57 5.30
CA ARG A 59 3.84 13.45 4.52
C ARG A 59 4.23 12.86 3.16
N ARG A 60 4.26 11.53 3.08
CA ARG A 60 4.52 10.73 1.88
C ARG A 60 3.36 9.79 1.60
N ALA A 61 2.12 10.27 1.72
CA ALA A 61 0.91 9.45 1.51
C ALA A 61 0.89 8.69 0.17
N ARG A 62 1.59 9.21 -0.85
CA ARG A 62 1.70 8.58 -2.17
C ARG A 62 2.93 7.67 -2.34
N HIS A 63 3.61 7.31 -1.25
CA HIS A 63 4.73 6.38 -1.33
C HIS A 63 4.23 5.03 -1.87
N PRO A 64 4.89 4.42 -2.88
CA PRO A 64 4.40 3.20 -3.52
C PRO A 64 4.11 2.05 -2.53
N ILE A 65 5.02 1.84 -1.57
CA ILE A 65 4.84 0.82 -0.51
C ILE A 65 3.67 1.16 0.42
N ALA A 66 3.44 2.43 0.73
CA ALA A 66 2.32 2.83 1.57
C ALA A 66 0.97 2.57 0.87
N LEU A 67 0.88 2.99 -0.39
CA LEU A 67 -0.29 2.75 -1.23
C LEU A 67 -0.57 1.25 -1.42
N ALA A 68 0.47 0.45 -1.67
CA ALA A 68 0.35 -0.99 -1.78
C ALA A 68 -0.15 -1.63 -0.47
N SER A 69 0.43 -1.25 0.67
CA SER A 69 0.06 -1.83 1.97
C SER A 69 -1.39 -1.53 2.35
N TYR A 70 -1.82 -0.27 2.22
CA TYR A 70 -3.22 0.08 2.47
C TYR A 70 -4.18 -0.55 1.46
N GLY A 71 -3.79 -0.64 0.19
CA GLY A 71 -4.59 -1.29 -0.86
C GLY A 71 -4.81 -2.77 -0.58
N ILE A 72 -3.75 -3.48 -0.18
CA ILE A 72 -3.82 -4.90 0.20
C ILE A 72 -4.64 -5.05 1.49
N GLY A 73 -4.42 -4.21 2.50
CA GLY A 73 -5.19 -4.22 3.75
C GLY A 73 -6.70 -4.10 3.52
N LYS A 74 -7.11 -3.12 2.70
CA LYS A 74 -8.53 -2.96 2.31
C LYS A 74 -9.08 -4.17 1.55
N ALA A 75 -8.28 -4.80 0.71
CA ALA A 75 -8.71 -5.99 -0.02
C ALA A 75 -8.94 -7.18 0.92
N VAL A 76 -8.03 -7.40 1.88
CA VAL A 76 -8.14 -8.47 2.88
C VAL A 76 -9.31 -8.24 3.83
N ASP A 77 -9.50 -7.00 4.30
CA ASP A 77 -10.64 -6.61 5.13
C ASP A 77 -11.98 -6.82 4.38
N GLY A 78 -11.98 -6.57 3.07
CA GLY A 78 -13.09 -6.91 2.18
C GLY A 78 -13.27 -8.40 1.87
N GLY A 79 -12.57 -9.29 2.58
CA GLY A 79 -12.70 -10.75 2.47
C GLY A 79 -11.90 -11.39 1.33
N LYS A 80 -11.02 -10.65 0.64
CA LYS A 80 -10.13 -11.25 -0.37
C LYS A 80 -8.97 -11.97 0.30
N THR A 81 -8.65 -13.15 -0.21
CA THR A 81 -7.45 -13.88 0.18
C THR A 81 -6.21 -13.28 -0.48
N LEU A 82 -5.04 -13.43 0.16
CA LEU A 82 -3.76 -12.99 -0.39
C LEU A 82 -3.21 -13.88 -1.52
N ALA A 83 -3.92 -14.96 -1.87
CA ALA A 83 -3.52 -15.98 -2.84
C ALA A 83 -4.03 -15.68 -4.26
#